data_AF-A0A918WQ05-F1
#
_entry.id   AF-A0A918WQ05-F1
#
_cell.length_a   1.000
_cell.length_b   1.000
_cell.length_c   1.000
_cell.angle_alpha   90.00
_cell.angle_beta   90.00
_cell.angle_gamma   90.00
#
_symmetry.space_group_name_H-M   'P 1'
#
loop_
_entity.id
_entity.type
_entity.pdbx_description
1 polymer ?
#
loop_
_entity_poly.entity_id
_entity_poly.type
_entity_poly.pdbx_seq_one_letter_code
_entity_poly.pdbx_strand_id
1 'polypeptide(L)'
;MCKQGPKPPDKGMLPAASMALKHATELQNRGFSRLVFELEDEATGLDFDVATVLEDGTPHYGYQLKDVSTIDAIKGAAKKAAKQLQSGTATQKVALLDVHQSIGGFNAKMLKEVEFHAKRANATFHLRFEDGSITVPPNGSVYP
;
A
#
# COMPACT_ATOMS: atom_id res chain seq x y z
N MET A 1 -5.52 -44.11 -1.64
CA MET A 1 -5.43 -42.73 -2.16
C MET A 1 -6.19 -41.81 -1.22
N CYS A 2 -5.49 -41.07 -0.35
CA CYS A 2 -6.13 -40.14 0.58
C CYS A 2 -6.56 -38.88 -0.17
N LYS A 3 -7.86 -38.59 -0.19
CA LYS A 3 -8.42 -37.36 -0.77
C LYS A 3 -7.98 -36.18 0.11
N GLN A 4 -7.30 -35.20 -0.48
CA GLN A 4 -7.00 -33.94 0.19
C GLN A 4 -8.33 -33.28 0.59
N GLY A 5 -8.47 -32.98 1.88
CA GLY A 5 -9.62 -32.26 2.41
C GLY A 5 -9.75 -30.84 1.83
N PRO A 6 -10.85 -30.14 2.12
CA PRO A 6 -11.08 -28.79 1.62
C PRO A 6 -9.93 -27.88 2.07
N LYS A 7 -9.34 -27.13 1.13
CA LYS A 7 -8.36 -26.10 1.45
C LYS A 7 -9.01 -25.06 2.38
N PRO A 8 -8.31 -24.58 3.42
CA PRO A 8 -8.82 -23.49 4.24
C PRO A 8 -9.08 -22.26 3.35
N PRO A 9 -10.10 -21.43 3.68
CA PRO A 9 -10.41 -20.24 2.90
C PRO A 9 -9.19 -19.32 2.82
N ASP A 10 -8.97 -18.73 1.65
CA ASP A 10 -7.89 -17.79 1.39
C ASP A 10 -7.99 -16.59 2.35
N LYS A 11 -7.25 -16.66 3.46
CA LYS A 11 -7.18 -15.60 4.48
C LYS A 11 -6.65 -14.26 3.95
N GLY A 12 -6.19 -14.21 2.69
CA GLY A 12 -5.55 -13.05 2.08
C GLY A 12 -6.44 -12.13 1.25
N MET A 13 -7.52 -12.63 0.62
CA MET A 13 -8.30 -11.81 -0.32
C MET A 13 -9.24 -10.80 0.38
N LEU A 14 -9.86 -11.21 1.49
CA LEU A 14 -10.82 -10.35 2.20
C LEU A 14 -10.16 -9.11 2.84
N PRO A 15 -8.98 -9.21 3.49
CA PRO A 15 -8.30 -8.03 4.03
C PRO A 15 -7.88 -7.04 2.95
N ALA A 16 -7.31 -7.52 1.84
CA ALA A 16 -6.82 -6.66 0.75
C ALA A 16 -7.96 -5.89 0.08
N ALA A 17 -9.03 -6.58 -0.34
CA ALA A 17 -10.20 -5.93 -0.94
C ALA A 17 -10.88 -4.94 0.03
N SER A 18 -10.96 -5.28 1.32
CA SER A 18 -11.51 -4.38 2.35
C SER A 18 -10.66 -3.11 2.50
N MET A 19 -9.34 -3.22 2.51
CA MET A 19 -8.44 -2.06 2.55
C MET A 19 -8.58 -1.18 1.31
N ALA A 20 -8.66 -1.78 0.11
CA ALA A 20 -8.85 -1.05 -1.14
C ALA A 20 -10.16 -0.25 -1.13
N LEU A 21 -11.27 -0.87 -0.73
CA LEU A 21 -12.56 -0.18 -0.63
C LEU A 21 -12.57 0.93 0.42
N LYS A 22 -11.97 0.69 1.59
CA LYS A 22 -11.83 1.73 2.64
C LYS A 22 -11.05 2.93 2.13
N HIS A 23 -9.90 2.68 1.48
CA HIS A 23 -9.08 3.77 0.97
C HIS A 23 -9.75 4.50 -0.20
N ALA A 24 -10.42 3.79 -1.10
CA ALA A 24 -11.22 4.42 -2.15
C ALA A 24 -12.35 5.31 -1.58
N THR A 25 -13.04 4.85 -0.54
CA THR A 25 -14.05 5.66 0.16
C THR A 25 -13.42 6.91 0.77
N GLU A 26 -12.23 6.80 1.36
CA GLU A 26 -11.48 7.94 1.87
C GLU A 26 -11.13 8.95 0.76
N LEU A 27 -10.66 8.48 -0.39
CA LEU A 27 -10.37 9.31 -1.55
C LEU A 27 -11.62 10.02 -2.08
N GLN A 28 -12.75 9.31 -2.16
CA GLN A 28 -14.03 9.89 -2.54
C GLN A 28 -14.51 10.96 -1.56
N ASN A 29 -14.38 10.72 -0.26
CA ASN A 29 -14.72 11.71 0.77
C ASN A 29 -13.84 12.96 0.71
N ARG A 30 -12.63 12.85 0.14
CA ARG A 30 -11.73 13.98 -0.15
C ARG A 30 -12.03 14.66 -1.50
N GLY A 31 -13.01 14.17 -2.27
CA GLY A 31 -13.44 14.74 -3.54
C GLY A 31 -12.86 14.06 -4.78
N PHE A 32 -12.12 12.96 -4.65
CA PHE A 32 -11.54 12.24 -5.77
C PHE A 32 -12.43 11.08 -6.22
N SER A 33 -13.04 11.22 -7.41
CA SER A 33 -14.01 10.25 -7.94
C SER A 33 -13.48 9.35 -9.06
N ARG A 34 -12.39 9.73 -9.72
CA ARG A 34 -11.77 8.94 -10.81
C ARG A 34 -10.80 7.91 -10.23
N LEU A 35 -11.36 6.80 -9.77
CA LEU A 35 -10.63 5.71 -9.13
C LEU A 35 -10.58 4.48 -10.01
N VAL A 36 -9.44 3.79 -10.00
CA VAL A 36 -9.23 2.48 -10.61
C VAL A 36 -8.72 1.53 -9.52
N PHE A 37 -9.14 0.27 -9.57
CA PHE A 37 -8.71 -0.79 -8.67
C PHE A 37 -7.94 -1.84 -9.45
N GLU A 38 -6.95 -2.48 -8.81
CA GLU A 38 -6.17 -3.57 -9.41
C GLU A 38 -5.64 -3.18 -10.81
N LEU A 39 -5.02 -2.00 -10.89
CA LEU A 39 -4.42 -1.51 -12.12
C LEU A 39 -3.09 -2.22 -12.33
N GLU A 40 -3.13 -3.24 -13.18
CA GLU A 40 -1.98 -4.07 -13.54
C GLU A 40 -1.64 -3.95 -15.02
N ASP A 41 -0.36 -3.99 -15.35
CA ASP A 41 0.14 -4.16 -16.72
C ASP A 41 1.41 -5.00 -16.69
N GLU A 42 1.30 -6.24 -17.20
CA GLU A 42 2.41 -7.20 -17.22
C GLU A 42 3.60 -6.73 -18.06
N ALA A 43 3.37 -5.93 -19.11
CA ALA A 43 4.43 -5.48 -20.01
C ALA A 43 5.35 -4.46 -19.32
N THR A 44 4.76 -3.59 -18.48
CA THR A 44 5.49 -2.58 -17.71
C THR A 44 5.81 -3.04 -16.29
N GLY A 45 5.15 -4.09 -15.80
CA GLY A 45 5.20 -4.56 -14.42
C GLY A 45 4.44 -3.66 -13.44
N LEU A 46 3.55 -2.80 -13.94
CA LEU A 46 2.66 -1.96 -13.14
C LEU A 46 1.73 -2.86 -12.31
N ASP A 47 1.56 -2.52 -11.04
CA ASP A 47 0.71 -3.24 -10.09
C ASP A 47 0.32 -2.24 -8.97
N PHE A 48 -0.87 -1.66 -9.10
CA PHE A 48 -1.50 -0.79 -8.11
C PHE A 48 -2.84 -1.36 -7.65
N ASP A 49 -2.99 -1.57 -6.34
CA ASP A 49 -4.21 -2.04 -5.69
C ASP A 49 -5.32 -0.98 -5.87
N VAL A 50 -4.96 0.31 -5.77
CA VAL A 50 -5.84 1.47 -6.03
C VAL A 50 -5.05 2.55 -6.75
N ALA A 51 -5.67 3.26 -7.69
CA ALA A 51 -5.11 4.45 -8.31
C ALA A 51 -6.15 5.56 -8.49
N THR A 52 -5.72 6.82 -8.37
CA THR A 52 -6.45 7.95 -8.93
C THR A 52 -5.94 8.22 -10.34
N VAL A 53 -6.83 8.60 -11.26
CA VAL A 53 -6.46 8.90 -12.65
C VAL A 53 -6.84 10.33 -13.05
N LEU A 54 -6.02 10.93 -13.91
CA LEU A 54 -6.29 12.21 -14.55
C LEU A 54 -7.40 12.07 -15.61
N GLU A 55 -7.73 13.17 -16.29
CA GLU A 55 -8.84 13.16 -17.23
C GLU A 55 -8.63 12.28 -18.46
N ASP A 56 -7.38 12.12 -18.85
CA ASP A 56 -6.92 11.29 -19.96
C ASP A 56 -6.73 9.81 -19.57
N GLY A 57 -7.00 9.44 -18.32
CA GLY A 57 -6.80 8.10 -17.79
C GLY A 57 -5.39 7.82 -17.28
N THR A 58 -4.47 8.80 -17.32
CA THR A 58 -3.11 8.61 -16.80
C THR A 58 -3.13 8.48 -15.28
N PRO A 59 -2.44 7.48 -14.68
CA PRO A 59 -2.34 7.34 -13.23
C PRO A 59 -1.70 8.58 -12.57
N HIS A 60 -2.44 9.22 -11.68
CA HIS A 60 -1.99 10.36 -10.90
C HIS A 60 -1.31 9.87 -9.61
N TYR A 61 -2.08 9.23 -8.70
CA TYR A 61 -1.55 8.55 -7.52
C TYR A 61 -1.77 7.06 -7.64
N GLY A 62 -0.71 6.26 -7.51
CA GLY A 62 -0.78 4.80 -7.43
C GLY A 62 -0.47 4.32 -6.01
N TYR A 63 -1.32 3.44 -5.48
CA TYR A 63 -1.25 2.97 -4.10
C TYR A 63 -1.00 1.47 -4.05
N GLN A 64 0.02 1.05 -3.28
CA GLN A 64 0.09 -0.32 -2.75
C GLN A 64 -0.30 -0.37 -1.28
N LEU A 65 -1.28 -1.21 -1.00
CA LEU A 65 -1.90 -1.44 0.28
C LEU A 65 -1.32 -2.72 0.88
N LYS A 66 -0.94 -2.67 2.16
CA LYS A 66 -0.44 -3.83 2.89
C LYS A 66 -1.08 -3.88 4.27
N ASP A 67 -1.72 -5.02 4.54
CA ASP A 67 -2.23 -5.36 5.85
C ASP A 67 -1.11 -5.98 6.69
N VAL A 68 -0.78 -5.35 7.82
CA VAL A 68 0.38 -5.69 8.65
C VAL A 68 -0.09 -6.02 10.06
N SER A 69 -0.16 -7.31 10.37
CA SER A 69 -0.65 -7.79 11.67
C SER A 69 0.34 -7.59 12.82
N THR A 70 1.64 -7.49 12.53
CA THR A 70 2.69 -7.32 13.56
C THR A 70 3.77 -6.35 13.12
N ILE A 71 4.38 -5.67 14.08
CA ILE A 71 5.38 -4.64 13.83
C ILE A 71 6.65 -5.18 13.18
N ASP A 72 7.02 -6.43 13.49
CA ASP A 72 8.16 -7.12 12.88
C ASP A 72 7.93 -7.39 11.39
N ALA A 73 6.67 -7.46 10.94
CA ALA A 73 6.33 -7.66 9.54
C ALA A 73 6.42 -6.37 8.70
N ILE A 74 6.58 -5.19 9.31
CA ILE A 74 6.69 -3.90 8.59
C ILE A 74 7.81 -3.94 7.55
N LYS A 75 8.99 -4.46 7.89
CA LYS A 75 10.11 -4.54 6.95
C LYS A 75 9.76 -5.35 5.71
N GLY A 76 9.09 -6.49 5.90
CA GLY A 76 8.65 -7.36 4.81
C GLY A 76 7.58 -6.70 3.94
N ALA A 77 6.60 -6.05 4.57
CA ALA A 77 5.55 -5.30 3.88
C ALA A 77 6.14 -4.15 3.06
N ALA A 78 7.04 -3.37 3.66
CA ALA A 78 7.66 -2.23 3.01
C ALA A 78 8.50 -2.65 1.79
N LYS A 79 9.26 -3.73 1.91
CA LYS A 79 10.02 -4.31 0.79
C LYS A 79 9.11 -4.75 -0.36
N LYS A 80 7.99 -5.40 -0.06
CA LYS A 80 7.03 -5.88 -1.06
C LYS A 80 6.36 -4.70 -1.78
N ALA A 81 5.84 -3.74 -1.03
CA ALA A 81 5.23 -2.54 -1.60
C ALA A 81 6.24 -1.78 -2.49
N ALA A 82 7.48 -1.59 -2.02
CA ALA A 82 8.52 -0.96 -2.83
C ALA A 82 8.76 -1.68 -4.15
N LYS A 83 8.80 -3.02 -4.16
CA LYS A 83 9.03 -3.79 -5.39
C LYS A 83 7.92 -3.56 -6.43
N GLN A 84 6.66 -3.54 -6.01
CA GLN A 84 5.52 -3.30 -6.89
C GLN A 84 5.50 -1.86 -7.40
N LEU A 85 5.72 -0.89 -6.50
CA LEU A 85 5.75 0.53 -6.84
C LEU A 85 6.93 0.92 -7.74
N GLN A 86 8.02 0.17 -7.76
CA GLN A 86 9.19 0.47 -8.59
C GLN A 86 8.87 0.49 -10.09
N SER A 87 8.00 -0.40 -10.54
CA SER A 87 7.62 -0.55 -11.95
C SER A 87 6.49 0.39 -12.37
N GLY A 88 5.80 1.01 -11.41
CA GLY A 88 4.63 1.86 -11.71
C GLY A 88 4.97 3.25 -12.24
N THR A 89 4.13 3.75 -13.15
CA THR A 89 4.31 5.02 -13.88
C THR A 89 3.47 6.19 -13.34
N ALA A 90 2.82 6.03 -12.17
CA ALA A 90 2.07 7.11 -11.55
C ALA A 90 2.93 8.32 -11.19
N THR A 91 2.34 9.52 -11.28
CA THR A 91 3.00 10.79 -10.91
C THR A 91 3.47 10.76 -9.46
N GLN A 92 2.63 10.21 -8.57
CA GLN A 92 2.95 9.95 -7.18
C GLN A 92 2.69 8.49 -6.84
N LYS A 93 3.58 7.91 -6.04
CA LYS A 93 3.51 6.51 -5.62
C LYS A 93 3.44 6.44 -4.12
N VAL A 94 2.49 5.68 -3.60
CA VAL A 94 2.22 5.63 -2.16
C VAL A 94 2.13 4.17 -1.72
N ALA A 95 2.82 3.82 -0.65
CA ALA A 95 2.60 2.58 0.08
C ALA A 95 1.80 2.89 1.35
N LEU A 96 0.62 2.30 1.50
CA LEU A 96 -0.18 2.37 2.72
C LEU A 96 -0.05 1.06 3.47
N LEU A 97 0.52 1.13 4.68
CA LEU A 97 0.68 -0.01 5.56
C LEU A 97 -0.26 0.16 6.75
N ASP A 98 -1.30 -0.67 6.83
CA ASP A 98 -2.18 -0.73 8.01
C ASP A 98 -1.56 -1.68 9.03
N VAL A 99 -1.00 -1.11 10.08
CA VAL A 99 -0.30 -1.81 11.14
C VAL A 99 -1.24 -1.96 12.33
N HIS A 100 -1.69 -3.18 12.62
CA HIS A 100 -2.59 -3.50 13.74
C HIS A 100 -1.85 -3.60 15.07
N GLN A 101 -0.99 -2.63 15.35
CA GLN A 101 -0.25 -2.46 16.61
C GLN A 101 -0.04 -0.97 16.89
N SER A 102 0.33 -0.64 18.12
CA SER A 102 0.67 0.73 18.53
C SER A 102 1.97 1.23 17.91
N ILE A 103 2.02 2.53 17.59
CA ILE A 103 3.19 3.27 17.15
C ILE A 103 4.34 3.19 18.16
N GLY A 104 4.06 2.95 19.45
CA GLY A 104 5.07 2.85 20.51
C GLY A 104 6.06 1.71 20.31
N GLY A 105 5.71 0.67 19.55
CA GLY A 105 6.64 -0.39 19.18
C GLY A 105 7.54 -0.03 17.99
N PHE A 106 7.25 1.06 17.27
CA PHE A 106 7.95 1.43 16.05
C PHE A 106 9.26 2.14 16.41
N ASN A 107 10.37 1.56 16.00
CA ASN A 107 11.70 2.01 16.41
C ASN A 107 12.53 2.54 15.23
N ALA A 108 13.66 3.18 15.56
CA ALA A 108 14.56 3.78 14.58
C ALA A 108 15.14 2.79 13.56
N LYS A 109 15.28 1.50 13.90
CA LYS A 109 15.74 0.47 12.95
C LYS A 109 14.67 0.21 11.89
N MET A 110 13.41 0.11 12.29
CA MET A 110 12.29 -0.06 11.38
C MET A 110 12.10 1.18 10.51
N LEU A 111 12.23 2.38 11.08
CA LEU A 111 12.19 3.63 10.32
C LEU A 111 13.24 3.63 9.19
N LYS A 112 14.50 3.28 9.48
CA LYS A 112 15.55 3.21 8.47
C LYS A 112 15.26 2.24 7.33
N GLU A 113 14.60 1.12 7.62
CA GLU A 113 14.19 0.14 6.60
C GLU A 113 13.07 0.69 5.72
N VAL A 114 12.09 1.37 6.31
CA VAL A 114 11.02 2.04 5.56
C VAL A 114 11.60 3.17 4.70
N GLU A 115 12.48 4.01 5.25
CA GLU A 115 13.17 5.08 4.52
C GLU A 115 13.96 4.54 3.32
N PHE A 116 14.70 3.44 3.53
CA PHE A 116 15.43 2.77 2.45
C PHE A 116 14.49 2.34 1.32
N HIS A 117 13.36 1.71 1.66
CA HIS A 117 12.40 1.22 0.68
C HIS A 117 11.61 2.34 -0.01
N ALA A 118 11.21 3.38 0.72
CA ALA A 118 10.59 4.59 0.19
C ALA A 118 11.48 5.27 -0.84
N LYS A 119 12.76 5.49 -0.49
CA LYS A 119 13.76 6.05 -1.41
C LYS A 119 13.97 5.17 -2.63
N ARG A 120 14.11 3.86 -2.44
CA ARG A 120 14.36 2.90 -3.53
C ARG A 120 13.20 2.84 -4.54
N ALA A 121 11.97 3.04 -4.09
CA ALA A 121 10.79 3.06 -4.95
C ALA A 121 10.43 4.46 -5.48
N ASN A 122 11.10 5.51 -5.03
CA ASN A 122 10.69 6.91 -5.21
C ASN A 122 9.21 7.09 -4.86
N ALA A 123 8.84 6.71 -3.64
CA ALA A 123 7.45 6.65 -3.18
C ALA A 123 7.33 7.16 -1.74
N THR A 124 6.14 7.64 -1.39
CA THR A 124 5.75 7.96 -0.01
C THR A 124 5.25 6.70 0.68
N PHE A 125 5.70 6.42 1.88
CA PHE A 125 5.22 5.34 2.72
C PHE A 125 4.43 5.96 3.87
N HIS A 126 3.16 5.61 3.99
CA HIS A 126 2.30 6.07 5.06
C HIS A 126 1.84 4.86 5.88
N LEU A 127 2.38 4.76 7.09
CA LEU A 127 2.11 3.69 8.05
C LEU A 127 1.00 4.17 8.98
N ARG A 128 -0.12 3.47 8.99
CA ARG A 128 -1.27 3.74 9.86
C ARG A 128 -1.27 2.71 10.99
N PHE A 129 -0.97 3.15 12.19
CA PHE A 129 -1.02 2.37 13.43
C PHE A 129 -2.40 2.54 14.07
N GLU A 130 -2.70 1.75 15.09
CA GLU A 130 -3.99 1.86 15.82
C GLU A 130 -4.15 3.20 16.55
N ASP A 131 -3.04 3.82 16.94
CA ASP A 131 -2.97 5.03 17.78
C ASP A 131 -2.29 6.21 17.09
N GLY A 132 -2.04 6.14 15.79
CA GLY A 132 -1.41 7.23 15.04
C GLY A 132 -0.91 6.82 13.65
N SER A 133 -0.13 7.69 13.02
CA SER A 133 0.45 7.41 11.71
C SER A 133 1.83 8.04 11.53
N ILE A 134 2.64 7.44 10.68
CA ILE A 134 3.96 7.97 10.28
C ILE A 134 4.02 8.03 8.76
N THR A 135 4.45 9.18 8.23
CA THR A 135 4.72 9.36 6.80
C THR A 135 6.23 9.41 6.56
N VAL A 136 6.70 8.68 5.55
CA VAL A 136 8.10 8.59 5.15
C VAL A 136 8.23 8.82 3.64
N PRO A 137 8.90 9.89 3.17
CA PRO A 137 9.47 10.96 3.98
C PRO A 137 8.38 11.78 4.69
N PRO A 138 8.69 12.54 5.77
CA PRO A 138 7.69 13.26 6.57
C PRO A 138 6.77 14.23 5.79
N ASN A 139 7.27 14.78 4.68
CA ASN A 139 6.53 15.70 3.81
C ASN A 139 6.08 15.04 2.49
N GLY A 140 6.12 13.70 2.41
CA GLY A 140 5.67 12.97 1.24
C GLY A 140 4.17 13.14 1.04
N SER A 141 3.74 13.37 -0.20
CA SER A 141 2.32 13.46 -0.50
C SER A 141 1.68 12.08 -0.42
N VAL A 142 0.56 11.99 0.30
CA VAL A 142 -0.24 10.76 0.45
C VAL A 142 -1.53 10.84 -0.35
N TYR A 143 -2.05 12.05 -0.59
CA TYR A 143 -3.32 12.28 -1.29
C TYR A 143 -3.10 13.28 -2.43
N PRO A 144 -3.92 13.24 -3.49
CA PRO A 144 -3.82 14.17 -4.61
C PRO A 144 -4.17 15.62 -4.27
#